data_AF-A0A9X3N0L6-F1
#
_entry.id   AF-A0A9X3N0L6-F1
#
_cell.length_a   1.000
_cell.length_b   1.000
_cell.length_c   1.000
_cell.angle_alpha   90.00
_cell.angle_beta   90.00
_cell.angle_gamma   90.00
#
_symmetry.space_group_name_H-M   'P 1'
#
loop_
_entity.id
_entity.type
_entity.pdbx_description
1 polymer ?
#
loop_
_entity_poly.entity_id
_entity_poly.type
_entity_poly.pdbx_seq_one_letter_code
_entity_poly.pdbx_strand_id
1 'polypeptide(L)'
;MTGIALNTPVLDDGIDNVNFFNGRVLTAEDLRDEQRAGLEHRRRLGRAQGWGVVGGLGVLTGSDRRSVHVEPGLALDALGDVIELGTAVDVALVVSATGDASGGASAFAPCASVPTAPVVSGTGFYLLTISQAAGPSGRAAAVGFGAGGVAADCGARYTVEGVAFRLVALDIAGMADSSGLDEDARSALLAAAGSAARLRTRNVLAHLLLDTGLIADENPTPSSTEHPGALATLRGLGRLTDCDVPIAVVAWSGGQIEFLDGPAASRTPVPLTSPSDVWAAFQRPRRTALRVAASAQFQTQARELATRPDAGSLQARQYMRFLPAAGLLPDSFDYGAFATGMSYVWGGWLAPDRIERLVRDSLAYPPIDVAAGELIWFYSLAVGDNVTETVFLSRYLAPDYWYGDFRLRSVEPSRAVAADERVILRGAGIDKAAVFVGDVKAEVRKLSDDAVEVTLPPLDIPDGGERLDVRVRAGGSEQVVSLPVLPAKSLAGDLQLTRSEQRPAGGRVVNVTYTVRSDLNTTADVALEADAELAGGLVDVHLDPPVLEAMQPGEEREVSLSARVAVGPRIALAPNFRVTLRANAEHIEATDVLEGGP
;
A
#
# COMPACT_ATOMS: atom_id res chain seq x y z
N MET A 1 -33.23 39.61 4.14
CA MET A 1 -33.58 38.42 4.95
C MET A 1 -34.63 38.84 5.95
N THR A 2 -35.83 38.28 5.85
CA THR A 2 -36.88 38.44 6.85
C THR A 2 -36.55 37.53 8.04
N GLY A 3 -36.46 38.11 9.25
CA GLY A 3 -36.26 37.33 10.46
C GLY A 3 -37.51 36.48 10.73
N ILE A 4 -37.32 35.20 10.99
CA ILE A 4 -38.39 34.26 11.36
C ILE A 4 -38.24 33.98 12.86
N ALA A 5 -39.37 33.97 13.59
CA ALA A 5 -39.34 33.69 15.02
C ALA A 5 -38.96 32.22 15.29
N LEU A 6 -38.28 31.95 16.41
CA LEU A 6 -37.99 30.58 16.85
C LEU A 6 -39.29 29.76 16.92
N ASN A 7 -39.22 28.49 16.51
CA ASN A 7 -40.36 27.56 16.41
C ASN A 7 -41.44 27.93 15.38
N THR A 8 -41.21 28.94 14.53
CA THR A 8 -42.07 29.16 13.37
C THR A 8 -41.57 28.27 12.23
N PRO A 9 -42.38 27.34 11.70
CA PRO A 9 -41.96 26.48 10.62
C PRO A 9 -41.77 27.30 9.34
N VAL A 10 -40.69 27.01 8.61
CA VAL A 10 -40.49 27.48 7.24
C VAL A 10 -41.02 26.40 6.32
N LEU A 11 -42.14 26.67 5.66
CA LEU A 11 -42.82 25.70 4.79
C LEU A 11 -42.58 25.98 3.29
N ASP A 12 -41.98 27.13 2.98
CA ASP A 12 -41.56 27.47 1.61
C ASP A 12 -40.58 26.42 1.09
N ASP A 13 -40.79 25.96 -0.16
CA ASP A 13 -40.04 24.87 -0.81
C ASP A 13 -40.12 23.50 -0.07
N GLY A 14 -41.13 23.34 0.79
CA GLY A 14 -41.51 22.06 1.41
C GLY A 14 -42.01 21.03 0.39
N ILE A 15 -42.13 19.77 0.82
CA ILE A 15 -42.81 18.73 0.01
C ILE A 15 -44.29 18.76 0.40
N ASP A 16 -45.15 19.05 -0.56
CA ASP A 16 -46.60 18.95 -0.40
C ASP A 16 -47.01 17.48 -0.27
N ASN A 17 -47.44 17.09 0.93
CA ASN A 17 -47.97 15.75 1.22
C ASN A 17 -49.50 15.81 1.30
N VAL A 18 -50.18 14.77 0.79
CA VAL A 18 -51.64 14.75 0.80
C VAL A 18 -52.14 14.50 2.23
N ASN A 19 -52.93 15.44 2.76
CA ASN A 19 -53.56 15.27 4.06
C ASN A 19 -54.83 14.39 3.98
N PHE A 20 -54.76 13.17 4.53
CA PHE A 20 -55.89 12.24 4.59
C PHE A 20 -56.70 12.45 5.88
N PHE A 21 -57.99 12.76 5.74
CA PHE A 21 -58.92 12.89 6.87
C PHE A 21 -60.32 12.40 6.50
N ASN A 22 -61.11 12.04 7.52
CA ASN A 22 -62.44 11.49 7.34
C ASN A 22 -63.38 12.49 6.64
N GLY A 23 -64.03 12.03 5.58
CA GLY A 23 -64.97 12.84 4.78
C GLY A 23 -64.34 13.50 3.54
N ARG A 24 -63.02 13.42 3.33
CA ARG A 24 -62.39 13.83 2.07
C ARG A 24 -62.65 12.80 0.98
N VAL A 25 -63.04 13.26 -0.21
CA VAL A 25 -63.14 12.41 -1.42
C VAL A 25 -61.74 12.24 -2.00
N LEU A 26 -61.30 11.00 -2.19
CA LEU A 26 -60.02 10.67 -2.79
C LEU A 26 -60.10 10.80 -4.33
N THR A 27 -59.22 11.62 -4.91
CA THR A 27 -59.14 11.83 -6.35
C THR A 27 -57.89 11.17 -6.96
N ALA A 28 -57.87 11.06 -8.29
CA ALA A 28 -56.66 10.60 -8.99
C ALA A 28 -55.51 11.60 -8.84
N GLU A 29 -55.82 12.90 -8.77
CA GLU A 29 -54.88 13.98 -8.54
C GLU A 29 -54.20 13.84 -7.18
N ASP A 30 -54.96 13.54 -6.11
CA ASP A 30 -54.41 13.29 -4.78
C ASP A 30 -53.38 12.14 -4.80
N LEU A 31 -53.70 11.02 -5.46
CA LEU A 31 -52.76 9.90 -5.56
C LEU A 31 -51.52 10.24 -6.38
N ARG A 32 -51.63 11.10 -7.40
CA ARG A 32 -50.47 11.58 -8.17
C ARG A 32 -49.60 12.52 -7.35
N ASP A 33 -50.20 13.40 -6.56
CA ASP A 33 -49.47 14.32 -5.69
C ASP A 33 -48.74 13.55 -4.58
N GLU A 34 -49.38 12.54 -3.98
CA GLU A 34 -48.72 11.65 -3.01
C GLU A 34 -47.54 10.88 -3.63
N GLN A 35 -47.69 10.38 -4.87
CA GLN A 35 -46.57 9.74 -5.59
C GLN A 35 -45.43 10.72 -5.87
N ARG A 36 -45.74 11.96 -6.26
CA ARG A 36 -44.74 13.01 -6.49
C ARG A 36 -44.00 13.36 -5.20
N ALA A 37 -44.72 13.48 -4.09
CA ALA A 37 -44.14 13.71 -2.76
C ALA A 37 -43.18 12.59 -2.37
N GLY A 38 -43.59 11.32 -2.54
CA GLY A 38 -42.74 10.16 -2.26
C GLY A 38 -41.52 10.04 -3.17
N LEU A 39 -41.61 10.46 -4.43
CA LEU A 39 -40.45 10.58 -5.32
C LEU A 39 -39.48 11.66 -4.84
N GLU A 40 -39.99 12.84 -4.49
CA GLU A 40 -39.16 13.96 -4.03
C GLU A 40 -38.47 13.66 -2.68
N HIS A 41 -39.14 12.95 -1.77
CA HIS A 41 -38.52 12.45 -0.54
C HIS A 41 -37.30 11.54 -0.84
N ARG A 42 -37.44 10.62 -1.81
CA ARG A 42 -36.34 9.74 -2.23
C ARG A 42 -35.23 10.52 -2.93
N ARG A 43 -35.58 11.47 -3.80
CA ARG A 43 -34.59 12.35 -4.44
C ARG A 43 -33.79 13.16 -3.43
N ARG A 44 -34.41 13.68 -2.37
CA ARG A 44 -33.68 14.37 -1.28
C ARG A 44 -32.64 13.45 -0.64
N LEU A 45 -32.97 12.18 -0.41
CA LEU A 45 -32.02 11.19 0.09
C LEU A 45 -30.91 10.88 -0.93
N GLY A 46 -31.26 10.73 -2.21
CA GLY A 46 -30.28 10.54 -3.29
C GLY A 46 -29.30 11.70 -3.40
N ARG A 47 -29.80 12.94 -3.43
CA ARG A 47 -28.97 14.16 -3.43
C ARG A 47 -28.08 14.28 -2.19
N ALA A 48 -28.54 13.79 -1.03
CA ALA A 48 -27.73 13.75 0.17
C ALA A 48 -26.53 12.81 0.04
N GLN A 49 -26.64 11.73 -0.74
CA GLN A 49 -25.49 10.85 -1.06
C GLN A 49 -24.63 11.34 -2.22
N GLY A 50 -25.15 12.26 -3.02
CA GLY A 50 -24.52 12.73 -4.24
C GLY A 50 -24.78 11.83 -5.43
N TRP A 51 -24.06 12.08 -6.52
CA TRP A 51 -24.34 11.49 -7.83
C TRP A 51 -23.13 10.78 -8.43
N GLY A 52 -23.39 9.75 -9.23
CA GLY A 52 -22.39 8.87 -9.81
C GLY A 52 -22.81 7.40 -9.83
N VAL A 53 -21.86 6.52 -10.16
CA VAL A 53 -22.03 5.06 -10.16
C VAL A 53 -21.83 4.53 -8.74
N VAL A 54 -22.86 3.89 -8.18
CA VAL A 54 -22.82 3.26 -6.85
C VAL A 54 -22.06 1.94 -6.93
N GLY A 55 -22.32 1.13 -7.96
CA GLY A 55 -21.65 -0.14 -8.21
C GLY A 55 -22.15 -0.81 -9.49
N GLY A 56 -21.32 -1.65 -10.09
CA GLY A 56 -21.59 -2.26 -11.39
C GLY A 56 -21.46 -1.26 -12.54
N LEU A 57 -22.31 -1.38 -13.56
CA LEU A 57 -22.28 -0.55 -14.78
C LEU A 57 -20.90 -0.57 -15.48
N GLY A 58 -20.17 -1.68 -15.34
CA GLY A 58 -18.96 -1.94 -16.08
C GLY A 58 -19.25 -1.92 -17.57
N VAL A 59 -18.39 -1.25 -18.34
CA VAL A 59 -18.55 -1.16 -19.79
C VAL A 59 -17.40 -1.91 -20.44
N LEU A 60 -17.73 -2.84 -21.32
CA LEU A 60 -16.80 -3.63 -22.11
C LEU A 60 -17.06 -3.40 -23.60
N THR A 61 -16.02 -3.53 -24.41
CA THR A 61 -16.18 -3.49 -25.88
C THR A 61 -16.93 -4.73 -26.34
N GLY A 62 -18.00 -4.55 -27.12
CA GLY A 62 -18.73 -5.65 -27.73
C GLY A 62 -17.89 -6.38 -28.79
N SER A 63 -18.30 -7.61 -29.13
CA SER A 63 -17.57 -8.47 -30.07
C SER A 63 -17.43 -7.89 -31.48
N ASP A 64 -18.36 -7.04 -31.90
CA ASP A 64 -18.37 -6.35 -33.20
C ASP A 64 -17.53 -5.06 -33.22
N ARG A 65 -16.98 -4.64 -32.07
CA ARG A 65 -16.29 -3.36 -31.85
C ARG A 65 -17.12 -2.13 -32.27
N ARG A 66 -18.44 -2.27 -32.36
CA ARG A 66 -19.40 -1.20 -32.71
C ARG A 66 -20.52 -1.07 -31.68
N SER A 67 -20.58 -2.03 -30.77
CA SER A 67 -21.43 -2.05 -29.59
C SER A 67 -20.57 -2.03 -28.32
N VAL A 68 -21.19 -1.64 -27.22
CA VAL A 68 -20.63 -1.77 -25.87
C VAL A 68 -21.53 -2.69 -25.05
N HIS A 69 -20.92 -3.60 -24.32
CA HIS A 69 -21.59 -4.44 -23.34
C HIS A 69 -21.60 -3.71 -22.01
N VAL A 70 -22.79 -3.38 -21.49
CA VAL A 70 -22.96 -2.71 -20.20
C VAL A 70 -23.45 -3.75 -19.19
N GLU A 71 -22.68 -3.96 -18.13
CA GLU A 71 -23.00 -4.87 -17.04
C GLU A 71 -24.10 -4.28 -16.12
N PRO A 72 -24.87 -5.13 -15.42
CA PRO A 72 -25.85 -4.67 -14.44
C PRO A 72 -25.22 -3.73 -13.40
N GLY A 73 -26.01 -2.82 -12.86
CA GLY A 73 -25.54 -1.94 -11.81
C GLY A 73 -26.50 -0.82 -11.45
N LEU A 74 -26.01 0.04 -10.56
CA LEU A 74 -26.76 1.08 -9.90
C LEU A 74 -26.01 2.41 -9.96
N ALA A 75 -26.74 3.48 -10.26
CA ALA A 75 -26.25 4.84 -10.25
C ALA A 75 -27.27 5.81 -9.64
N LEU A 76 -26.78 6.98 -9.25
CA LEU A 76 -27.56 8.13 -8.82
C LEU A 76 -27.26 9.31 -9.75
N ASP A 77 -28.30 9.96 -10.27
CA ASP A 77 -28.13 11.19 -11.03
C ASP A 77 -28.03 12.43 -10.12
N ALA A 78 -27.80 13.61 -10.71
CA ALA A 78 -27.64 14.84 -9.93
C ALA A 78 -28.96 15.34 -9.31
N LEU A 79 -30.11 14.88 -9.79
CA LEU A 79 -31.43 15.16 -9.21
C LEU A 79 -31.73 14.27 -8.00
N GLY A 80 -30.96 13.19 -7.83
CA GLY A 80 -31.10 12.18 -6.77
C GLY A 80 -31.98 11.01 -7.19
N ASP A 81 -32.28 10.86 -8.48
CA ASP A 81 -33.00 9.70 -9.00
C ASP A 81 -32.09 8.48 -9.09
N VAL A 82 -32.69 7.31 -8.85
CA VAL A 82 -32.01 6.01 -8.89
C VAL A 82 -32.09 5.44 -10.31
N ILE A 83 -30.95 5.06 -10.85
CA ILE A 83 -30.81 4.44 -12.17
C ILE A 83 -30.33 3.02 -11.97
N GLU A 84 -31.18 2.04 -12.25
CA GLU A 84 -30.86 0.61 -12.11
C GLU A 84 -30.93 -0.10 -13.46
N LEU A 85 -29.83 -0.75 -13.83
CA LEU A 85 -29.78 -1.70 -14.93
C LEU A 85 -29.76 -3.10 -14.34
N GLY A 86 -30.90 -3.79 -14.36
CA GLY A 86 -31.03 -5.11 -13.73
C GLY A 86 -30.37 -6.27 -14.49
N THR A 87 -30.12 -6.12 -15.80
CA THR A 87 -29.53 -7.16 -16.66
C THR A 87 -28.53 -6.54 -17.62
N ALA A 88 -27.51 -7.30 -18.01
CA ALA A 88 -26.53 -6.83 -18.98
C ALA A 88 -27.18 -6.54 -20.34
N VAL A 89 -26.74 -5.50 -21.03
CA VAL A 89 -27.29 -5.08 -22.33
C VAL A 89 -26.16 -4.69 -23.28
N ASP A 90 -26.29 -5.12 -24.53
CA ASP A 90 -25.44 -4.65 -25.62
C ASP A 90 -26.04 -3.39 -26.27
N VAL A 91 -25.33 -2.28 -26.16
CA VAL A 91 -25.73 -0.98 -26.69
C VAL A 91 -25.01 -0.74 -28.01
N ALA A 92 -25.75 -0.71 -29.11
CA ALA A 92 -25.21 -0.37 -30.42
C ALA A 92 -24.87 1.14 -30.47
N LEU A 93 -23.63 1.48 -30.83
CA LEU A 93 -23.21 2.89 -30.96
C LEU A 93 -23.55 3.49 -32.33
N VAL A 94 -23.90 2.64 -33.31
CA VAL A 94 -24.35 3.05 -34.63
C VAL A 94 -25.82 2.67 -34.76
N VAL A 95 -26.70 3.67 -34.78
CA VAL A 95 -28.14 3.44 -35.02
C VAL A 95 -28.34 3.32 -36.54
N SER A 96 -28.72 2.13 -37.01
CA SER A 96 -29.33 2.00 -38.34
C SER A 96 -30.66 2.74 -38.34
N ALA A 97 -30.88 3.63 -39.29
CA ALA A 97 -32.02 4.56 -39.38
C ALA A 97 -33.42 3.91 -39.52
N THR A 98 -33.60 2.65 -39.13
CA THR A 98 -34.80 1.83 -39.36
C THR A 98 -35.59 1.50 -38.09
N GLY A 99 -35.24 2.06 -36.92
CA GLY A 99 -36.00 1.85 -35.69
C GLY A 99 -36.87 3.05 -35.34
N ASP A 100 -38.19 2.87 -35.33
CA ASP A 100 -39.15 3.82 -34.76
C ASP A 100 -38.89 3.99 -33.25
N ALA A 101 -37.94 4.86 -32.90
CA ALA A 101 -37.70 5.29 -31.54
C ALA A 101 -38.82 6.24 -31.10
N SER A 102 -40.01 5.68 -30.91
CA SER A 102 -41.10 6.32 -30.18
C SER A 102 -40.80 6.22 -28.68
N GLY A 103 -39.81 7.00 -28.24
CA GLY A 103 -39.57 7.27 -26.82
C GLY A 103 -40.77 8.04 -26.26
N GLY A 104 -41.79 7.29 -25.83
CA GLY A 104 -42.97 7.87 -25.19
C GLY A 104 -42.53 8.62 -23.95
N ALA A 105 -42.67 9.94 -23.94
CA ALA A 105 -42.51 10.75 -22.75
C ALA A 105 -43.46 10.21 -21.67
N SER A 106 -42.90 9.63 -20.61
CA SER A 106 -43.67 9.32 -19.41
C SER A 106 -44.14 10.65 -18.80
N ALA A 107 -45.43 10.76 -18.50
CA ALA A 107 -46.01 11.94 -17.84
C ALA A 107 -45.47 12.17 -16.41
N PHE A 108 -44.59 11.29 -15.91
CA PHE A 108 -44.08 11.27 -14.54
C PHE A 108 -42.55 11.36 -14.43
N ALA A 109 -41.81 11.47 -15.54
CA ALA A 109 -40.36 11.66 -15.51
C ALA A 109 -40.01 13.15 -15.63
N PRO A 110 -39.18 13.73 -14.73
CA PRO A 110 -38.70 15.11 -14.86
C PRO A 110 -37.79 15.28 -16.08
N CYS A 111 -37.12 14.20 -16.49
CA CYS A 111 -36.33 14.13 -17.71
C CYS A 111 -37.28 13.90 -18.90
N ALA A 112 -37.67 14.99 -19.57
CA ALA A 112 -38.43 14.91 -20.83
C ALA A 112 -37.64 14.11 -21.88
N SER A 113 -38.37 13.52 -22.84
CA SER A 113 -37.86 12.66 -23.92
C SER A 113 -36.42 12.97 -24.31
N VAL A 114 -35.52 12.03 -24.04
CA VAL A 114 -34.11 12.09 -24.41
C VAL A 114 -34.03 12.48 -25.88
N PRO A 115 -33.46 13.65 -26.24
CA PRO A 115 -33.35 14.03 -27.64
C PRO A 115 -32.57 12.93 -28.37
N THR A 116 -33.09 12.49 -29.52
CA THR A 116 -32.51 11.42 -30.32
C THR A 116 -31.02 11.70 -30.51
N ALA A 117 -30.18 10.84 -29.91
CA ALA A 117 -28.74 11.05 -29.94
C ALA A 117 -28.27 11.12 -31.41
N PRO A 118 -27.37 12.05 -31.76
CA PRO A 118 -26.80 12.07 -33.10
C PRO A 118 -26.10 10.72 -33.35
N VAL A 119 -26.39 10.11 -34.50
CA VAL A 119 -25.66 8.92 -34.97
C VAL A 119 -24.17 9.24 -34.95
N VAL A 120 -23.34 8.33 -34.42
CA VAL A 120 -21.88 8.47 -34.44
C VAL A 120 -21.40 8.45 -35.89
N SER A 121 -21.32 9.62 -36.53
CA SER A 121 -20.93 9.76 -37.93
C SER A 121 -19.49 10.26 -38.11
N GLY A 122 -18.74 10.45 -37.02
CA GLY A 122 -17.41 11.06 -37.03
C GLY A 122 -16.37 10.28 -36.23
N THR A 123 -15.09 10.53 -36.53
CA THR A 123 -13.97 10.10 -35.67
C THR A 123 -13.84 11.08 -34.52
N GLY A 124 -13.63 10.58 -33.30
CA GLY A 124 -13.47 11.43 -32.11
C GLY A 124 -13.74 10.69 -30.80
N PHE A 125 -13.90 11.48 -29.74
CA PHE A 125 -14.15 10.98 -28.41
C PHE A 125 -15.59 11.28 -27.98
N TYR A 126 -16.21 10.33 -27.31
CA TYR A 126 -17.59 10.39 -26.87
C TYR A 126 -17.69 9.95 -25.43
N LEU A 127 -18.58 10.59 -24.68
CA LEU A 127 -18.94 10.19 -23.33
C LEU A 127 -20.23 9.38 -23.39
N LEU A 128 -20.15 8.12 -22.97
CA LEU A 128 -21.32 7.26 -22.78
C LEU A 128 -21.94 7.58 -21.43
N THR A 129 -23.24 7.87 -21.47
CA THR A 129 -24.05 8.22 -20.30
C THR A 129 -25.24 7.28 -20.19
N ILE A 130 -25.70 7.07 -18.96
CA ILE A 130 -26.93 6.39 -18.63
C ILE A 130 -27.85 7.38 -17.90
N SER A 131 -29.15 7.35 -18.21
CA SER A 131 -30.16 8.17 -17.55
C SER A 131 -31.40 7.34 -17.25
N GLN A 132 -32.22 7.78 -16.29
CA GLN A 132 -33.52 7.15 -16.06
C GLN A 132 -34.41 7.31 -17.30
N ALA A 133 -35.15 6.25 -17.63
CA ALA A 133 -36.20 6.26 -18.63
C ALA A 133 -37.44 5.57 -18.05
N ALA A 134 -38.61 5.83 -18.62
CA ALA A 134 -39.83 5.13 -18.23
C ALA A 134 -40.77 4.99 -19.42
N GLY A 135 -41.49 3.87 -19.47
CA GLY A 135 -42.41 3.58 -20.56
C GLY A 135 -43.70 2.90 -20.07
N PRO A 136 -44.82 3.07 -20.79
CA PRO A 136 -46.05 2.37 -20.49
C PRO A 136 -45.90 0.86 -20.72
N SER A 137 -46.48 0.04 -19.84
CA SER A 137 -46.53 -1.42 -19.98
C SER A 137 -47.89 -1.98 -19.55
N GLY A 138 -48.31 -3.07 -20.20
CA GLY A 138 -49.61 -3.69 -20.01
C GLY A 138 -50.78 -2.80 -20.46
N ARG A 139 -51.99 -3.35 -20.40
CA ARG A 139 -53.23 -2.63 -20.74
C ARG A 139 -54.26 -2.78 -19.61
N ALA A 140 -54.96 -1.69 -19.33
CA ALA A 140 -56.07 -1.65 -18.38
C ALA A 140 -57.28 -1.03 -19.06
N ALA A 141 -58.43 -1.68 -18.88
CA ALA A 141 -59.70 -1.18 -19.38
C ALA A 141 -60.05 0.15 -18.69
N ALA A 142 -60.45 1.14 -19.47
CA ALA A 142 -60.89 2.45 -19.02
C ALA A 142 -62.38 2.64 -19.36
N VAL A 143 -63.13 3.13 -18.38
CA VAL A 143 -64.55 3.48 -18.53
C VAL A 143 -64.61 5.00 -18.64
N GLY A 144 -65.06 5.53 -19.77
CA GLY A 144 -65.27 6.96 -19.93
C GLY A 144 -66.39 7.48 -19.02
N PHE A 145 -66.31 8.73 -18.58
CA PHE A 145 -67.40 9.40 -17.87
C PHE A 145 -68.64 9.45 -18.80
N GLY A 146 -69.70 8.72 -18.43
CA GLY A 146 -70.97 8.66 -19.17
C GLY A 146 -71.30 7.30 -19.82
N ALA A 147 -70.37 6.35 -19.88
CA ALA A 147 -70.57 5.06 -20.57
C ALA A 147 -71.34 3.98 -19.76
N GLY A 148 -72.11 4.37 -18.73
CA GLY A 148 -72.92 3.43 -17.94
C GLY A 148 -72.14 2.29 -17.26
N GLY A 149 -70.84 2.46 -17.02
CA GLY A 149 -69.98 1.42 -16.42
C GLY A 149 -69.35 0.45 -17.41
N VAL A 150 -69.59 0.60 -18.72
CA VAL A 150 -68.99 -0.27 -19.75
C VAL A 150 -67.64 0.29 -20.17
N ALA A 151 -66.58 -0.51 -20.02
CA ALA A 151 -65.25 -0.15 -20.51
C ALA A 151 -65.26 -0.02 -22.03
N ALA A 152 -64.93 1.18 -22.52
CA ALA A 152 -64.93 1.50 -23.95
C ALA A 152 -63.53 1.88 -24.46
N ASP A 153 -62.57 2.08 -23.57
CA ASP A 153 -61.21 2.49 -23.89
C ASP A 153 -60.18 1.62 -23.14
N CYS A 154 -58.91 1.67 -23.51
CA CYS A 154 -57.82 0.96 -22.86
C CYS A 154 -56.60 1.86 -22.70
N GLY A 155 -56.19 2.08 -21.44
CA GLY A 155 -54.96 2.78 -21.09
C GLY A 155 -53.81 1.83 -20.76
N ALA A 156 -52.62 2.39 -20.58
CA ALA A 156 -51.49 1.65 -20.01
C ALA A 156 -51.81 1.22 -18.57
N ARG A 157 -51.49 -0.02 -18.22
CA ARG A 157 -51.73 -0.52 -16.85
C ARG A 157 -50.65 -0.08 -15.87
N TYR A 158 -49.41 -0.02 -16.33
CA TYR A 158 -48.23 0.30 -15.54
C TYR A 158 -47.38 1.33 -16.27
N THR A 159 -46.62 2.09 -15.50
CA THR A 159 -45.41 2.77 -15.98
C THR A 159 -44.23 1.98 -15.43
N VAL A 160 -43.36 1.50 -16.31
CA VAL A 160 -42.18 0.71 -15.94
C VAL A 160 -40.96 1.61 -16.05
N GLU A 161 -40.21 1.69 -14.95
CA GLU A 161 -38.92 2.36 -14.91
C GLU A 161 -37.87 1.51 -15.65
N GLY A 162 -36.96 2.18 -16.32
CA GLY A 162 -35.86 1.59 -17.06
C GLY A 162 -34.75 2.62 -17.26
N VAL A 163 -33.89 2.37 -18.24
CA VAL A 163 -32.73 3.24 -18.51
C VAL A 163 -32.63 3.54 -19.99
N ALA A 164 -32.03 4.68 -20.30
CA ALA A 164 -31.63 5.05 -21.65
C ALA A 164 -30.12 5.33 -21.69
N PHE A 165 -29.49 5.01 -22.81
CA PHE A 165 -28.09 5.32 -23.06
C PHE A 165 -27.98 6.46 -24.07
N ARG A 166 -27.01 7.34 -23.85
CA ARG A 166 -26.74 8.48 -24.73
C ARG A 166 -25.24 8.68 -24.90
N LEU A 167 -24.85 9.02 -26.12
CA LEU A 167 -23.49 9.45 -26.44
C LEU A 167 -23.43 10.97 -26.52
N VAL A 168 -22.45 11.55 -25.83
CA VAL A 168 -22.16 12.98 -25.86
C VAL A 168 -20.80 13.19 -26.50
N ALA A 169 -20.76 13.83 -27.66
CA ALA A 169 -19.50 14.14 -28.33
C ALA A 169 -18.66 15.11 -27.48
N LEU A 170 -17.37 14.80 -27.33
CA LEU A 170 -16.42 15.60 -26.57
C LEU A 170 -15.69 16.57 -27.49
N ASP A 171 -15.75 17.87 -27.17
CA ASP A 171 -14.92 18.88 -27.82
C ASP A 171 -13.54 18.93 -27.14
N ILE A 172 -12.64 18.05 -27.58
CA ILE A 172 -11.31 17.91 -26.97
C ILE A 172 -10.49 19.20 -27.11
N ALA A 173 -10.60 19.91 -28.24
CA ALA A 173 -9.85 21.14 -28.45
C ALA A 173 -10.31 22.23 -27.47
N GLY A 174 -11.61 22.50 -27.38
CA GLY A 174 -12.16 23.49 -26.46
C GLY A 174 -11.92 23.12 -24.97
N MET A 175 -11.98 21.84 -24.64
CA MET A 175 -11.65 21.39 -23.27
C MET A 175 -10.17 21.52 -22.96
N ALA A 176 -9.28 21.18 -23.90
CA ALA A 176 -7.84 21.34 -23.68
C ALA A 176 -7.48 22.82 -23.45
N ASP A 177 -8.03 23.74 -24.25
CA ASP A 177 -7.77 25.18 -24.14
C ASP A 177 -8.26 25.78 -22.80
N SER A 178 -9.31 25.21 -22.20
CA SER A 178 -9.86 25.67 -20.91
C SER A 178 -9.29 24.95 -19.68
N SER A 179 -8.50 23.90 -19.89
CA SER A 179 -8.05 22.99 -18.82
C SER A 179 -6.71 23.33 -18.17
N GLY A 180 -6.03 24.38 -18.62
CA GLY A 180 -4.69 24.73 -18.12
C GLY A 180 -3.61 23.67 -18.38
N LEU A 181 -3.89 22.66 -19.22
CA LEU A 181 -2.89 21.67 -19.65
C LEU A 181 -1.76 22.34 -20.45
N ASP A 182 -0.55 21.80 -20.30
CA ASP A 182 0.61 22.27 -21.07
C ASP A 182 0.54 21.85 -22.55
N GLU A 183 1.44 22.40 -23.36
CA GLU A 183 1.45 22.17 -24.81
C GLU A 183 1.68 20.70 -25.18
N ASP A 184 2.44 19.94 -24.37
CA ASP A 184 2.71 18.53 -24.60
C ASP A 184 1.47 17.66 -24.34
N ALA A 185 0.77 17.90 -23.23
CA ALA A 185 -0.49 17.22 -22.92
C ALA A 185 -1.57 17.59 -23.96
N ARG A 186 -1.64 18.86 -24.37
CA ARG A 186 -2.53 19.32 -25.44
C ARG A 186 -2.22 18.64 -26.77
N SER A 187 -0.93 18.53 -27.12
CA SER A 187 -0.49 17.83 -28.33
C SER A 187 -0.83 16.35 -28.28
N ALA A 188 -0.70 15.70 -27.12
CA ALA A 188 -1.08 14.30 -26.95
C ALA A 188 -2.60 14.06 -27.11
N LEU A 189 -3.45 15.02 -26.73
CA LEU A 189 -4.89 14.95 -26.96
C LEU A 189 -5.28 15.09 -28.44
N LEU A 190 -4.52 15.89 -29.19
CA LEU A 190 -4.77 16.16 -30.60
C LEU A 190 -4.06 15.18 -31.55
N ALA A 191 -3.12 14.39 -31.04
CA ALA A 191 -2.39 13.39 -31.82
C ALA A 191 -3.30 12.20 -32.18
N ALA A 192 -3.37 11.88 -33.47
CA ALA A 192 -4.31 10.89 -34.00
C ALA A 192 -3.66 9.59 -34.54
N ALA A 193 -2.36 9.34 -34.33
CA ALA A 193 -1.67 8.23 -35.01
C ALA A 193 -0.76 7.38 -34.11
N GLY A 194 -1.01 6.06 -34.08
CA GLY A 194 -0.16 5.04 -33.44
C GLY A 194 -0.70 4.48 -32.12
N SER A 195 -0.37 3.22 -31.78
CA SER A 195 -0.84 2.56 -30.55
C SER A 195 -0.38 3.25 -29.26
N ALA A 196 0.89 3.64 -29.19
CA ALA A 196 1.46 4.35 -28.02
C ALA A 196 0.84 5.74 -27.84
N ALA A 197 0.76 6.52 -28.92
CA ALA A 197 0.12 7.84 -28.89
C ALA A 197 -1.31 7.76 -28.36
N ARG A 198 -2.11 6.80 -28.84
CA ARG A 198 -3.50 6.60 -28.39
C ARG A 198 -3.63 6.27 -26.91
N LEU A 199 -2.76 5.41 -26.38
CA LEU A 199 -2.76 5.06 -24.95
C LEU A 199 -2.33 6.26 -24.10
N ARG A 200 -1.40 7.08 -24.60
CA ARG A 200 -1.06 8.36 -23.96
C ARG A 200 -2.22 9.34 -24.01
N THR A 201 -2.92 9.46 -25.14
CA THR A 201 -4.15 10.26 -25.29
C THR A 201 -5.21 9.81 -24.30
N ARG A 202 -5.43 8.49 -24.14
CA ARG A 202 -6.36 7.92 -23.16
C ARG A 202 -6.02 8.38 -21.73
N ASN A 203 -4.76 8.28 -21.33
CA ASN A 203 -4.31 8.72 -20.01
C ASN A 203 -4.52 10.23 -19.81
N VAL A 204 -4.13 11.07 -20.77
CA VAL A 204 -4.35 12.53 -20.66
C VAL A 204 -5.83 12.88 -20.62
N LEU A 205 -6.65 12.23 -21.46
CA LEU A 205 -8.11 12.44 -21.49
C LEU A 205 -8.78 12.04 -20.18
N ALA A 206 -8.36 10.92 -19.58
CA ALA A 206 -8.85 10.53 -18.26
C ALA A 206 -8.51 11.58 -17.21
N HIS A 207 -7.27 12.07 -17.18
CA HIS A 207 -6.83 13.08 -16.22
C HIS A 207 -7.51 14.44 -16.43
N LEU A 208 -7.86 14.79 -17.67
CA LEU A 208 -8.71 15.94 -18.03
C LEU A 208 -10.13 15.77 -17.48
N LEU A 209 -10.77 14.61 -17.70
CA LEU A 209 -12.13 14.36 -17.23
C LEU A 209 -12.24 14.16 -15.72
N LEU A 210 -11.16 13.71 -15.07
CA LEU A 210 -11.06 13.58 -13.62
C LEU A 210 -10.54 14.85 -12.95
N ASP A 211 -10.28 15.91 -13.73
CA ASP A 211 -9.84 17.22 -13.26
C ASP A 211 -8.56 17.16 -12.43
N THR A 212 -7.70 16.18 -12.71
CA THR A 212 -6.56 15.83 -11.84
C THR A 212 -5.31 16.67 -12.10
N GLY A 213 -5.11 17.12 -13.35
CA GLY A 213 -4.00 18.00 -13.74
C GLY A 213 -4.18 19.44 -13.22
N LEU A 214 -5.43 19.90 -13.11
CA LEU A 214 -5.80 21.18 -12.48
C LEU A 214 -5.60 21.20 -10.96
N ILE A 215 -5.43 20.04 -10.32
CA ILE A 215 -5.17 19.92 -8.87
C ILE A 215 -3.67 19.96 -8.57
N ALA A 216 -2.79 19.84 -9.58
CA ALA A 216 -1.34 19.88 -9.40
C ALA A 216 -0.80 21.30 -9.15
N ASP A 217 -1.63 22.35 -9.27
CA ASP A 217 -1.28 23.67 -8.77
C ASP A 217 -1.38 23.66 -7.23
N GLU A 218 -0.25 23.35 -6.59
CA GLU A 218 -0.06 22.99 -5.16
C GLU A 218 -0.44 24.09 -4.14
N ASN A 219 -1.04 25.19 -4.57
CA ASN A 219 -1.56 26.20 -3.67
C ASN A 219 -3.09 26.26 -3.77
N PRO A 220 -3.82 25.39 -3.03
CA PRO A 220 -5.21 25.66 -2.70
C PRO A 220 -5.22 26.88 -1.76
N THR A 221 -5.04 28.08 -2.33
CA THR A 221 -5.44 29.28 -1.63
C THR A 221 -6.95 29.16 -1.41
N PRO A 222 -7.47 29.47 -0.21
CA PRO A 222 -8.91 29.38 0.07
C PRO A 222 -9.76 30.31 -0.83
N SER A 223 -9.12 31.14 -1.66
CA SER A 223 -9.72 32.05 -2.62
C SER A 223 -9.70 31.59 -4.07
N SER A 224 -9.09 30.44 -4.42
CA SER A 224 -9.12 30.00 -5.82
C SER A 224 -10.55 29.60 -6.19
N THR A 225 -11.17 30.40 -7.07
CA THR A 225 -12.42 30.05 -7.73
C THR A 225 -12.19 28.73 -8.45
N GLU A 226 -12.93 27.69 -8.03
CA GLU A 226 -12.86 26.37 -8.64
C GLU A 226 -12.88 26.48 -10.16
N HIS A 227 -11.88 25.91 -10.83
CA HIS A 227 -12.02 25.68 -12.25
C HIS A 227 -13.14 24.66 -12.43
N PRO A 228 -14.22 25.01 -13.16
CA PRO A 228 -15.25 24.04 -13.49
C PRO A 228 -14.58 22.93 -14.30
N GLY A 229 -14.51 21.74 -13.71
CA GLY A 229 -13.92 20.58 -14.35
C GLY A 229 -14.59 20.24 -15.69
N ALA A 230 -13.98 19.38 -16.50
CA ALA A 230 -14.44 19.11 -17.86
C ALA A 230 -15.92 18.68 -17.93
N LEU A 231 -16.38 17.84 -17.00
CA LEU A 231 -17.80 17.45 -16.91
C LEU A 231 -18.72 18.61 -16.48
N ALA A 232 -18.24 19.50 -15.61
CA ALA A 232 -19.00 20.69 -15.23
C ALA A 232 -19.13 21.66 -16.41
N THR A 233 -18.07 21.82 -17.21
CA THR A 233 -18.09 22.59 -18.46
C THR A 233 -19.10 22.01 -19.45
N LEU A 234 -19.14 20.69 -19.63
CA LEU A 234 -20.15 20.05 -20.49
C LEU A 234 -21.59 20.29 -20.01
N ARG A 235 -21.82 20.37 -18.69
CA ARG A 235 -23.12 20.75 -18.12
C ARG A 235 -23.45 22.23 -18.33
N GLY A 236 -22.48 23.12 -18.11
CA GLY A 236 -22.63 24.55 -18.37
C GLY A 236 -22.94 24.87 -19.83
N LEU A 237 -22.45 24.04 -20.77
CA LEU A 237 -22.77 24.09 -22.19
C LEU A 237 -24.09 23.39 -22.57
N GLY A 238 -24.80 22.79 -21.61
CA GLY A 238 -26.04 22.04 -21.84
C GLY A 238 -25.87 20.74 -22.62
N ARG A 239 -24.64 20.23 -22.77
CA ARG A 239 -24.37 18.95 -23.48
C ARG A 239 -24.61 17.75 -22.57
N LEU A 240 -24.34 17.92 -21.27
CA LEU A 240 -24.76 17.03 -20.20
C LEU A 240 -25.88 17.70 -19.40
N THR A 241 -26.86 16.92 -18.98
CA THR A 241 -27.94 17.34 -18.09
C THR A 241 -27.73 16.75 -16.70
N ASP A 242 -28.58 17.14 -15.75
CA ASP A 242 -28.55 16.58 -14.38
C ASP A 242 -29.05 15.13 -14.32
N CYS A 243 -29.75 14.66 -15.36
CA CYS A 243 -30.23 13.29 -15.51
C CYS A 243 -29.15 12.33 -16.02
N ASP A 244 -28.04 12.84 -16.59
CA ASP A 244 -27.01 12.01 -17.20
C ASP A 244 -25.96 11.59 -16.17
N VAL A 245 -25.76 10.29 -16.04
CA VAL A 245 -24.62 9.70 -15.30
C VAL A 245 -23.60 9.17 -16.30
N PRO A 246 -22.39 9.77 -16.37
CA PRO A 246 -21.31 9.25 -17.21
C PRO A 246 -20.80 7.90 -16.70
N ILE A 247 -20.65 6.93 -17.62
CA ILE A 247 -20.19 5.57 -17.29
C ILE A 247 -18.90 5.18 -18.01
N ALA A 248 -18.65 5.70 -19.22
CA ALA A 248 -17.40 5.43 -19.94
C ALA A 248 -17.06 6.50 -20.99
N VAL A 249 -15.79 6.58 -21.33
CA VAL A 249 -15.28 7.30 -22.50
C VAL A 249 -15.07 6.32 -23.64
N VAL A 250 -15.56 6.66 -24.82
CA VAL A 250 -15.40 5.90 -26.06
C VAL A 250 -14.53 6.70 -27.02
N ALA A 251 -13.39 6.16 -27.42
CA ALA A 251 -12.67 6.64 -28.59
C ALA A 251 -13.17 5.87 -29.82
N TRP A 252 -13.63 6.61 -30.82
CA TRP A 252 -14.23 6.07 -32.03
C TRP A 252 -13.45 6.51 -33.26
N SER A 253 -13.00 5.56 -34.07
CA SER A 253 -12.25 5.82 -35.29
C SER A 253 -12.49 4.71 -36.31
N GLY A 254 -12.53 5.06 -37.60
CA GLY A 254 -12.72 4.07 -38.67
C GLY A 254 -14.03 3.27 -38.58
N GLY A 255 -15.05 3.79 -37.90
CA GLY A 255 -16.33 3.10 -37.69
C GLY A 255 -16.26 1.96 -36.67
N GLN A 256 -15.29 1.98 -35.75
CA GLN A 256 -15.12 1.03 -34.66
C GLN A 256 -14.63 1.71 -33.38
N ILE A 257 -14.81 1.04 -32.25
CA ILE A 257 -14.26 1.39 -30.95
C ILE A 257 -12.75 1.13 -30.99
N GLU A 258 -12.02 2.21 -30.81
CA GLU A 258 -10.57 2.23 -30.72
C GLU A 258 -10.11 1.85 -29.32
N PHE A 259 -10.62 2.55 -28.31
CA PHE A 259 -10.51 2.18 -26.91
C PHE A 259 -11.75 2.60 -26.12
N LEU A 260 -11.90 2.01 -24.95
CA LEU A 260 -12.96 2.27 -23.99
C LEU A 260 -12.33 2.48 -22.60
N ASP A 261 -12.76 3.53 -21.90
CA ASP A 261 -12.25 3.85 -20.55
C ASP A 261 -13.40 4.18 -19.59
N GLY A 262 -13.81 3.20 -18.80
CA GLY A 262 -14.83 3.35 -17.74
C GLY A 262 -14.36 4.27 -16.61
N PRO A 263 -13.22 3.98 -15.95
CA PRO A 263 -12.70 4.79 -14.83
C PRO A 263 -12.47 6.27 -15.15
N ALA A 264 -12.20 6.63 -16.42
CA ALA A 264 -12.08 8.02 -16.85
C ALA A 264 -13.36 8.84 -16.68
N ALA A 265 -14.54 8.21 -16.72
CA ALA A 265 -15.84 8.87 -16.66
C ALA A 265 -16.63 8.55 -15.38
N SER A 266 -16.59 7.29 -14.94
CA SER A 266 -17.34 6.81 -13.79
C SER A 266 -16.80 7.40 -12.49
N ARG A 267 -17.71 7.91 -11.66
CA ARG A 267 -17.37 8.48 -10.36
C ARG A 267 -18.28 7.91 -9.29
N THR A 268 -17.75 7.60 -8.12
CA THR A 268 -18.59 7.23 -6.98
C THR A 268 -19.38 8.44 -6.47
N PRO A 269 -20.66 8.26 -6.07
CA PRO A 269 -21.42 9.27 -5.36
C PRO A 269 -20.67 9.77 -4.13
N VAL A 270 -20.65 11.08 -3.96
CA VAL A 270 -20.08 11.73 -2.79
C VAL A 270 -21.04 12.81 -2.33
N PRO A 271 -21.40 12.86 -1.03
CA PRO A 271 -22.24 13.91 -0.48
C PRO A 271 -21.72 15.31 -0.82
N LEU A 272 -22.63 16.22 -1.15
CA LEU A 272 -22.28 17.63 -1.29
C LEU A 272 -21.83 18.16 0.08
N THR A 273 -20.64 18.74 0.13
CA THR A 273 -20.10 19.38 1.34
C THR A 273 -20.56 20.83 1.42
N SER A 274 -20.73 21.36 2.64
CA SER A 274 -21.17 22.75 2.81
C SER A 274 -20.15 23.71 2.21
N PRO A 275 -20.55 24.63 1.32
CA PRO A 275 -19.63 25.58 0.67
C PRO A 275 -19.03 26.63 1.62
N SER A 276 -19.53 26.73 2.86
CA SER A 276 -19.09 27.74 3.84
C SER A 276 -17.91 27.34 4.71
N ASP A 277 -17.43 26.09 4.62
CA ASP A 277 -16.33 25.63 5.46
C ASP A 277 -15.00 25.70 4.72
N VAL A 278 -14.08 26.55 5.21
CA VAL A 278 -12.71 26.66 4.68
C VAL A 278 -12.02 25.29 4.73
N TRP A 279 -12.35 24.43 5.70
CA TRP A 279 -11.85 23.07 5.78
C TRP A 279 -12.48 22.12 4.76
N ALA A 280 -13.70 22.41 4.28
CA ALA A 280 -14.30 21.65 3.20
C ALA A 280 -13.55 21.82 1.88
N ALA A 281 -12.68 22.81 1.70
CA ALA A 281 -11.75 22.86 0.56
C ALA A 281 -10.67 21.77 0.63
N PHE A 282 -10.23 21.43 1.85
CA PHE A 282 -9.15 20.48 2.12
C PHE A 282 -9.65 19.04 2.32
N GLN A 283 -10.84 18.87 2.88
CA GLN A 283 -11.41 17.55 3.25
C GLN A 283 -12.32 16.96 2.17
N ARG A 284 -12.26 17.44 0.92
CA ARG A 284 -13.22 17.09 -0.14
C ARG A 284 -13.23 15.59 -0.43
N PRO A 285 -14.27 14.84 -0.02
CA PRO A 285 -14.32 13.41 -0.34
C PRO A 285 -14.44 13.19 -1.85
N ARG A 286 -14.85 14.24 -2.60
CA ARG A 286 -14.85 14.25 -4.06
C ARG A 286 -13.45 14.12 -4.64
N ARG A 287 -12.42 14.76 -4.05
CA ARG A 287 -11.03 14.63 -4.51
C ARG A 287 -10.54 13.19 -4.33
N THR A 288 -10.79 12.60 -3.16
CA THR A 288 -10.48 11.20 -2.88
C THR A 288 -11.13 10.28 -3.91
N ALA A 289 -12.43 10.46 -4.20
CA ALA A 289 -13.13 9.67 -5.22
C ALA A 289 -12.52 9.81 -6.63
N LEU A 290 -12.12 11.02 -7.02
CA LEU A 290 -11.43 11.25 -8.30
C LEU A 290 -10.04 10.59 -8.34
N ARG A 291 -9.32 10.56 -7.21
CA ARG A 291 -8.03 9.87 -7.10
C ARG A 291 -8.17 8.36 -7.18
N VAL A 292 -9.20 7.79 -6.56
CA VAL A 292 -9.55 6.37 -6.72
C VAL A 292 -9.82 6.05 -8.19
N ALA A 293 -10.60 6.88 -8.88
CA ALA A 293 -10.87 6.71 -10.31
C ALA A 293 -9.59 6.82 -11.17
N ALA A 294 -8.69 7.76 -10.87
CA ALA A 294 -7.40 7.89 -11.56
C ALA A 294 -6.50 6.65 -11.35
N SER A 295 -6.42 6.14 -10.11
CA SER A 295 -5.70 4.89 -9.82
C SER A 295 -6.33 3.69 -10.55
N ALA A 296 -7.65 3.59 -10.59
CA ALA A 296 -8.35 2.53 -11.33
C ALA A 296 -8.12 2.63 -12.84
N GLN A 297 -8.05 3.85 -13.38
CA GLN A 297 -7.71 4.10 -14.79
C GLN A 297 -6.30 3.60 -15.10
N PHE A 298 -5.31 3.99 -14.29
CA PHE A 298 -3.94 3.52 -14.42
C PHE A 298 -3.86 2.00 -14.36
N GLN A 299 -4.50 1.37 -13.36
CA GLN A 299 -4.46 -0.09 -13.21
C GLN A 299 -5.11 -0.83 -14.38
N THR A 300 -6.15 -0.25 -14.99
CA THR A 300 -6.78 -0.82 -16.18
C THR A 300 -5.85 -0.73 -17.39
N GLN A 301 -5.23 0.44 -17.60
CA GLN A 301 -4.31 0.65 -18.70
C GLN A 301 -3.00 -0.16 -18.54
N ALA A 302 -2.47 -0.27 -17.32
CA ALA A 302 -1.28 -1.06 -17.02
C ALA A 302 -1.53 -2.55 -17.29
N ARG A 303 -2.69 -3.10 -16.91
CA ARG A 303 -3.08 -4.48 -17.23
C ARG A 303 -3.19 -4.72 -18.73
N GLU A 304 -3.76 -3.78 -19.49
CA GLU A 304 -3.80 -3.88 -20.96
C GLU A 304 -2.38 -3.91 -21.56
N LEU A 305 -1.52 -3.00 -21.11
CA LEU A 305 -0.11 -2.93 -21.54
C LEU A 305 0.68 -4.20 -21.17
N ALA A 306 0.38 -4.82 -20.04
CA ALA A 306 1.01 -6.07 -19.59
C ALA A 306 0.73 -7.27 -20.51
N THR A 307 -0.32 -7.22 -21.33
CA THR A 307 -0.62 -8.27 -22.33
C THR A 307 0.24 -8.18 -23.59
N ARG A 308 1.01 -7.10 -23.74
CA ARG A 308 1.83 -6.88 -24.92
C ARG A 308 3.12 -7.70 -24.88
N PRO A 309 3.65 -8.12 -26.04
CA PRO A 309 4.90 -8.90 -26.10
C PRO A 309 6.13 -8.10 -25.64
N ASP A 310 6.07 -6.77 -25.66
CA ASP A 310 7.14 -5.85 -25.27
C ASP A 310 7.02 -5.30 -23.85
N ALA A 311 6.13 -5.87 -23.01
CA ALA A 311 5.80 -5.38 -21.66
C ALA A 311 7.04 -5.15 -20.77
N GLY A 312 8.04 -6.03 -20.82
CA GLY A 312 9.28 -5.90 -20.03
C GLY A 312 10.21 -4.76 -20.46
N SER A 313 9.98 -4.15 -21.63
CA SER A 313 10.76 -3.02 -22.17
C SER A 313 9.95 -1.72 -22.23
N LEU A 314 8.74 -1.73 -21.66
CA LEU A 314 7.82 -0.62 -21.71
C LEU A 314 8.36 0.59 -20.96
N GLN A 315 8.23 1.79 -21.54
CA GLN A 315 8.62 3.05 -20.90
C GLN A 315 7.37 3.86 -20.58
N ALA A 316 7.16 4.23 -19.31
CA ALA A 316 5.92 4.89 -18.88
C ALA A 316 5.64 6.16 -19.69
N ARG A 317 6.67 7.00 -19.91
CA ARG A 317 6.59 8.26 -20.67
C ARG A 317 6.05 8.12 -22.09
N GLN A 318 6.14 6.94 -22.70
CA GLN A 318 5.60 6.70 -24.05
C GLN A 318 4.08 6.51 -24.05
N TYR A 319 3.53 5.99 -22.96
CA TYR A 319 2.13 5.54 -22.87
C TYR A 319 1.30 6.34 -21.86
N MET A 320 1.93 7.07 -20.95
CA MET A 320 1.28 7.79 -19.85
C MET A 320 1.98 9.13 -19.64
N ARG A 321 1.19 10.19 -19.43
CA ARG A 321 1.67 11.49 -18.97
C ARG A 321 1.56 11.62 -17.45
N PHE A 322 0.52 11.02 -16.89
CA PHE A 322 0.24 11.10 -15.47
C PHE A 322 0.15 9.69 -14.88
N LEU A 323 0.78 9.51 -13.73
CA LEU A 323 0.64 8.31 -12.89
C LEU A 323 -0.10 8.71 -11.61
N PRO A 324 -0.85 7.80 -10.96
CA PRO A 324 -1.34 8.05 -9.61
C PRO A 324 -0.16 8.28 -8.63
N ALA A 325 -0.43 8.85 -7.46
CA ALA A 325 0.61 9.05 -6.45
C ALA A 325 1.23 7.74 -5.96
N ALA A 326 0.48 6.64 -6.03
CA ALA A 326 0.98 5.29 -5.85
C ALA A 326 0.29 4.33 -6.82
N GLY A 327 1.00 3.30 -7.27
CA GLY A 327 0.43 2.25 -8.10
C GLY A 327 1.23 0.96 -8.07
N LEU A 328 0.53 -0.14 -8.33
CA LEU A 328 1.12 -1.46 -8.55
C LEU A 328 1.51 -1.59 -10.03
N LEU A 329 2.72 -2.04 -10.29
CA LEU A 329 3.17 -2.46 -11.61
C LEU A 329 2.93 -3.96 -11.79
N PRO A 330 2.38 -4.39 -12.94
CA PRO A 330 2.31 -5.81 -13.30
C PRO A 330 3.69 -6.46 -13.33
N ASP A 331 3.78 -7.74 -12.92
CA ASP A 331 5.02 -8.52 -12.86
C ASP A 331 5.76 -8.62 -14.21
N SER A 332 5.04 -8.42 -15.32
CA SER A 332 5.63 -8.41 -16.66
C SER A 332 6.42 -7.14 -16.99
N PHE A 333 6.38 -6.11 -16.13
CA PHE A 333 7.12 -4.87 -16.30
C PHE A 333 8.47 -4.93 -15.60
N ASP A 334 9.52 -4.50 -16.27
CA ASP A 334 10.78 -4.15 -15.62
C ASP A 334 10.68 -2.70 -15.12
N TYR A 335 10.88 -2.48 -13.82
CA TYR A 335 10.75 -1.14 -13.24
C TYR A 335 11.79 -0.16 -13.79
N GLY A 336 12.99 -0.63 -14.14
CA GLY A 336 14.04 0.19 -14.74
C GLY A 336 13.67 0.66 -16.15
N ALA A 337 13.16 -0.26 -16.97
CA ALA A 337 12.61 0.05 -18.28
C ALA A 337 11.41 0.99 -18.16
N PHE A 338 10.46 0.70 -17.27
CA PHE A 338 9.30 1.53 -16.98
C PHE A 338 9.72 2.95 -16.61
N ALA A 339 10.75 3.08 -15.77
CA ALA A 339 11.30 4.34 -15.30
C ALA A 339 12.24 5.05 -16.29
N THR A 340 12.45 4.50 -17.49
CA THR A 340 13.38 5.10 -18.47
C THR A 340 13.00 6.53 -18.80
N GLY A 341 13.95 7.45 -18.61
CA GLY A 341 13.77 8.87 -18.82
C GLY A 341 13.13 9.62 -17.64
N MET A 342 12.73 8.93 -16.57
CA MET A 342 12.22 9.54 -15.34
C MET A 342 13.29 9.57 -14.25
N SER A 343 13.16 10.48 -13.29
CA SER A 343 13.96 10.47 -12.07
C SER A 343 13.42 9.39 -11.14
N TYR A 344 14.22 8.39 -10.77
CA TYR A 344 13.75 7.34 -9.86
C TYR A 344 14.81 6.84 -8.88
N VAL A 345 14.36 6.27 -7.76
CA VAL A 345 15.20 5.60 -6.77
C VAL A 345 14.59 4.25 -6.36
N TRP A 346 15.45 3.27 -6.16
CA TRP A 346 15.09 1.98 -5.58
C TRP A 346 15.00 2.06 -4.04
N GLY A 347 13.81 1.83 -3.52
CA GLY A 347 13.46 1.85 -2.11
C GLY A 347 13.79 0.56 -1.35
N GLY A 348 13.94 -0.57 -2.06
CA GLY A 348 14.12 -1.88 -1.45
C GLY A 348 12.79 -2.59 -1.25
N TRP A 349 12.60 -3.19 -0.08
CA TRP A 349 11.44 -4.03 0.23
C TRP A 349 10.39 -3.25 1.01
N LEU A 350 9.12 -3.44 0.63
CA LEU A 350 7.96 -2.91 1.34
C LEU A 350 7.20 -4.07 2.00
N ALA A 351 6.95 -3.94 3.31
CA ALA A 351 6.16 -4.91 4.06
C ALA A 351 4.68 -4.90 3.60
N PRO A 352 4.04 -6.07 3.38
CA PRO A 352 2.69 -6.13 2.82
C PRO A 352 1.60 -5.46 3.67
N ASP A 353 1.76 -5.45 4.98
CA ASP A 353 0.84 -4.79 5.93
C ASP A 353 0.83 -3.26 5.78
N ARG A 354 1.85 -2.67 5.14
CA ARG A 354 1.91 -1.24 4.85
C ARG A 354 1.13 -0.83 3.59
N ILE A 355 0.80 -1.77 2.69
CA ILE A 355 0.17 -1.46 1.40
C ILE A 355 -1.15 -0.74 1.58
N GLU A 356 -2.03 -1.24 2.45
CA GLU A 356 -3.37 -0.66 2.63
C GLU A 356 -3.27 0.81 3.03
N ARG A 357 -2.43 1.09 4.03
CA ARG A 357 -2.18 2.46 4.50
C ARG A 357 -1.58 3.31 3.39
N LEU A 358 -0.59 2.80 2.68
CA LEU A 358 0.07 3.52 1.60
C LEU A 358 -0.88 3.86 0.44
N VAL A 359 -1.74 2.92 0.04
CA VAL A 359 -2.77 3.17 -0.99
C VAL A 359 -3.73 4.24 -0.50
N ARG A 360 -4.18 4.18 0.76
CA ARG A 360 -5.05 5.20 1.38
C ARG A 360 -4.38 6.57 1.40
N ASP A 361 -3.15 6.65 1.90
CA ASP A 361 -2.40 7.89 2.03
C ASP A 361 -2.11 8.49 0.64
N SER A 362 -1.88 7.65 -0.38
CA SER A 362 -1.67 8.10 -1.76
C SER A 362 -2.82 8.90 -2.35
N LEU A 363 -4.07 8.68 -1.88
CA LEU A 363 -5.25 9.40 -2.36
C LEU A 363 -5.25 10.87 -1.90
N ALA A 364 -4.42 11.25 -0.94
CA ALA A 364 -4.24 12.63 -0.50
C ALA A 364 -3.26 13.42 -1.39
N TYR A 365 -2.47 12.74 -2.22
CA TYR A 365 -1.40 13.37 -3.02
C TYR A 365 -1.80 13.59 -4.48
N PRO A 366 -1.15 14.55 -5.17
CA PRO A 366 -1.36 14.75 -6.61
C PRO A 366 -0.83 13.58 -7.44
N PRO A 367 -1.32 13.41 -8.70
CA PRO A 367 -0.73 12.46 -9.62
C PRO A 367 0.67 12.92 -9.98
N ILE A 368 1.54 11.97 -10.27
CA ILE A 368 2.90 12.21 -10.73
C ILE A 368 2.84 12.62 -12.19
N ASP A 369 3.35 13.81 -12.50
CA ASP A 369 3.58 14.23 -13.87
C ASP A 369 4.95 13.70 -14.33
N VAL A 370 4.95 12.72 -15.22
CA VAL A 370 6.18 12.05 -15.66
C VAL A 370 7.11 13.00 -16.42
N ALA A 371 6.59 14.07 -17.04
CA ALA A 371 7.40 15.01 -17.80
C ALA A 371 8.02 16.09 -16.91
N ALA A 372 7.41 16.37 -15.75
CA ALA A 372 7.95 17.31 -14.75
C ALA A 372 9.27 16.83 -14.12
N GLY A 373 9.66 15.58 -14.35
CA GLY A 373 10.91 15.01 -13.83
C GLY A 373 10.86 14.72 -12.33
N GLU A 374 9.65 14.60 -11.77
CA GLU A 374 9.42 14.23 -10.37
C GLU A 374 10.13 12.91 -10.03
N LEU A 375 10.67 12.84 -8.81
CA LEU A 375 11.32 11.65 -8.31
C LEU A 375 10.28 10.58 -7.96
N ILE A 376 10.42 9.38 -8.54
CA ILE A 376 9.56 8.22 -8.28
C ILE A 376 10.34 7.18 -7.48
N TRP A 377 9.71 6.62 -6.46
CA TRP A 377 10.29 5.56 -5.66
C TRP A 377 9.71 4.22 -6.06
N PHE A 378 10.54 3.19 -6.19
CA PHE A 378 10.11 1.83 -6.48
C PHE A 378 10.43 0.90 -5.32
N TYR A 379 9.51 0.00 -4.98
CA TYR A 379 9.66 -0.99 -3.93
C TYR A 379 9.23 -2.37 -4.42
N SER A 380 9.92 -3.41 -3.98
CA SER A 380 9.48 -4.79 -4.10
C SER A 380 8.51 -5.13 -2.97
N LEU A 381 7.38 -5.73 -3.32
CA LEU A 381 6.45 -6.28 -2.35
C LEU A 381 6.84 -7.74 -2.02
N ALA A 382 7.04 -8.05 -0.74
CA ALA A 382 7.30 -9.41 -0.29
C ALA A 382 5.99 -10.18 -0.02
N VAL A 383 5.46 -10.90 -1.01
CA VAL A 383 4.26 -11.75 -0.81
C VAL A 383 4.71 -13.19 -0.54
N GLY A 384 4.96 -13.51 0.74
CA GLY A 384 5.53 -14.80 1.14
C GLY A 384 7.03 -14.90 0.81
N ASP A 385 7.48 -16.06 0.33
CA ASP A 385 8.89 -16.34 0.02
C ASP A 385 9.36 -15.82 -1.36
N ASN A 386 8.45 -15.30 -2.19
CA ASN A 386 8.76 -14.77 -3.52
C ASN A 386 8.43 -13.28 -3.64
N VAL A 387 9.27 -12.56 -4.40
CA VAL A 387 8.90 -11.24 -4.93
C VAL A 387 7.89 -11.45 -6.02
N THR A 388 6.73 -10.82 -5.92
CA THR A 388 5.74 -10.88 -7.00
C THR A 388 5.53 -9.50 -7.60
N GLU A 389 5.26 -8.48 -6.79
CA GLU A 389 4.79 -7.19 -7.33
C GLU A 389 5.77 -6.04 -7.05
N THR A 390 5.82 -5.07 -7.97
CA THR A 390 6.53 -3.80 -7.78
C THR A 390 5.53 -2.69 -7.51
N VAL A 391 5.76 -1.90 -6.47
CA VAL A 391 4.96 -0.71 -6.15
C VAL A 391 5.79 0.54 -6.44
N PHE A 392 5.20 1.55 -7.06
CA PHE A 392 5.82 2.87 -7.16
C PHE A 392 5.09 3.91 -6.33
N LEU A 393 5.82 4.91 -5.82
CA LEU A 393 5.33 6.01 -5.00
C LEU A 393 5.87 7.36 -5.48
N SER A 394 5.06 8.40 -5.32
CA SER A 394 5.50 9.79 -5.49
C SER A 394 6.51 10.18 -4.42
N ARG A 395 7.27 11.24 -4.69
CA ARG A 395 8.26 11.76 -3.73
C ARG A 395 7.65 12.22 -2.42
N TYR A 396 6.36 12.57 -2.43
CA TYR A 396 5.67 13.10 -1.26
C TYR A 396 5.28 12.01 -0.25
N LEU A 397 5.10 10.78 -0.73
CA LEU A 397 4.81 9.62 0.12
C LEU A 397 6.09 9.00 0.68
N ALA A 398 7.15 8.94 -0.12
CA ALA A 398 8.29 8.09 0.16
C ALA A 398 9.04 8.33 1.48
N PRO A 399 9.23 9.56 2.01
CA PRO A 399 9.95 9.78 3.27
C PRO A 399 9.34 9.01 4.45
N ASP A 400 8.03 8.79 4.46
CA ASP A 400 7.33 8.05 5.51
C ASP A 400 7.55 6.53 5.42
N TYR A 401 8.02 6.03 4.27
CA TYR A 401 8.24 4.61 3.98
C TYR A 401 9.70 4.26 3.65
N TRP A 402 10.57 5.26 3.51
CA TRP A 402 11.97 5.15 3.06
C TRP A 402 12.86 4.36 4.02
N TYR A 403 12.50 4.35 5.29
CA TYR A 403 13.13 3.47 6.26
C TYR A 403 12.35 2.16 6.26
N GLY A 404 12.79 1.23 5.41
CA GLY A 404 12.30 -0.15 5.44
C GLY A 404 12.34 -0.70 6.86
N ASP A 405 11.39 -1.57 7.20
CA ASP A 405 11.41 -2.31 8.44
C ASP A 405 12.75 -3.02 8.56
N PHE A 406 13.63 -2.49 9.39
CA PHE A 406 14.83 -3.21 9.73
C PHE A 406 14.38 -4.41 10.57
N ARG A 407 14.91 -5.60 10.27
CA ARG A 407 14.64 -6.79 11.07
C ARG A 407 15.96 -7.31 11.58
N LEU A 408 16.24 -7.02 12.85
CA LEU A 408 17.40 -7.56 13.54
C LEU A 408 17.23 -9.08 13.66
N ARG A 409 18.16 -9.84 13.07
CA ARG A 409 18.18 -11.31 13.11
C ARG A 409 19.07 -11.83 14.23
N SER A 410 20.23 -11.22 14.42
CA SER A 410 21.18 -11.62 15.44
C SER A 410 22.06 -10.47 15.91
N VAL A 411 22.63 -10.66 17.09
CA VAL A 411 23.61 -9.77 17.70
C VAL A 411 24.82 -10.61 18.10
N GLU A 412 26.00 -10.20 17.65
CA GLU A 412 27.28 -10.90 17.85
C GLU A 412 28.28 -9.99 18.58
N PRO A 413 28.93 -10.44 19.66
CA PRO A 413 28.78 -11.77 20.25
C PRO A 413 27.50 -11.85 21.11
N SER A 414 26.93 -13.05 21.26
CA SER A 414 25.74 -13.30 22.09
C SER A 414 26.06 -13.42 23.59
N ARG A 415 27.31 -13.19 23.99
CA ARG A 415 27.80 -13.25 25.38
C ARG A 415 27.74 -11.89 26.07
N ALA A 416 28.14 -11.86 27.34
CA ALA A 416 28.33 -10.61 28.07
C ALA A 416 29.39 -9.73 27.38
N VAL A 417 29.06 -8.46 27.20
CA VAL A 417 29.91 -7.48 26.51
C VAL A 417 30.51 -6.50 27.51
N ALA A 418 31.77 -6.12 27.29
CA ALA A 418 32.43 -5.06 28.05
C ALA A 418 32.04 -3.67 27.52
N ALA A 419 32.22 -2.63 28.34
CA ALA A 419 32.22 -1.25 27.85
C ALA A 419 33.29 -1.10 26.74
N ASP A 420 33.01 -0.30 25.72
CA ASP A 420 33.84 -0.10 24.53
C ASP A 420 34.03 -1.33 23.62
N GLU A 421 33.38 -2.46 23.92
CA GLU A 421 33.37 -3.63 23.02
C GLU A 421 32.54 -3.33 21.76
N ARG A 422 32.97 -3.92 20.64
CA ARG A 422 32.26 -3.79 19.36
C ARG A 422 31.27 -4.93 19.20
N VAL A 423 30.05 -4.59 18.83
CA VAL A 423 28.96 -5.55 18.62
C VAL A 423 28.52 -5.49 17.17
N ILE A 424 28.39 -6.65 16.53
CA ILE A 424 27.88 -6.77 15.17
C ILE A 424 26.39 -7.05 15.24
N LEU A 425 25.59 -6.15 14.67
CA LEU A 425 24.18 -6.34 14.48
C LEU A 425 23.93 -6.83 13.06
N ARG A 426 23.24 -7.96 12.92
CA ARG A 426 22.85 -8.51 11.61
C ARG A 426 21.35 -8.42 11.42
N GLY A 427 20.92 -7.93 10.27
CA GLY A 427 19.50 -7.75 9.98
C GLY A 427 19.26 -7.17 8.60
N ALA A 428 18.10 -7.45 8.01
CA ALA A 428 17.73 -6.81 6.75
C ALA A 428 17.55 -5.30 6.99
N GLY A 429 18.15 -4.45 6.14
CA GLY A 429 18.02 -2.99 6.21
C GLY A 429 18.73 -2.31 7.40
N ILE A 430 19.60 -3.04 8.10
CA ILE A 430 20.24 -2.53 9.32
C ILE A 430 21.30 -1.46 9.05
N ASP A 431 21.85 -1.41 7.85
CA ASP A 431 22.81 -0.39 7.39
C ASP A 431 22.20 1.01 7.28
N LYS A 432 20.86 1.10 7.25
CA LYS A 432 20.10 2.36 7.22
C LYS A 432 19.50 2.74 8.58
N ALA A 433 19.67 1.90 9.61
CA ALA A 433 19.09 2.11 10.92
C ALA A 433 19.98 3.00 11.81
N ALA A 434 19.36 3.80 12.66
CA ALA A 434 20.04 4.47 13.76
C ALA A 434 20.10 3.51 14.96
N VAL A 435 21.30 3.24 15.46
CA VAL A 435 21.50 2.40 16.65
C VAL A 435 21.71 3.29 17.87
N PHE A 436 20.96 3.00 18.93
CA PHE A 436 21.06 3.63 20.24
C PHE A 436 21.44 2.57 21.27
N VAL A 437 22.27 2.97 22.23
CA VAL A 437 22.67 2.16 23.36
C VAL A 437 22.22 2.91 24.61
N GLY A 438 21.17 2.41 25.27
CA GLY A 438 20.36 3.21 26.18
C GLY A 438 19.70 4.39 25.45
N ASP A 439 20.02 5.61 25.87
CA ASP A 439 19.56 6.86 25.24
C ASP A 439 20.64 7.55 24.39
N VAL A 440 21.84 6.95 24.29
CA VAL A 440 22.96 7.51 23.52
C VAL A 440 22.97 6.92 22.12
N LYS A 441 23.08 7.77 21.10
CA LYS A 441 23.26 7.31 19.71
C LYS A 441 24.67 6.74 19.54
N ALA A 442 24.78 5.47 19.16
CA ALA A 442 26.06 4.80 18.99
C ALA A 442 26.68 5.08 17.61
N GLU A 443 28.01 4.97 17.53
CA GLU A 443 28.73 5.01 16.26
C GLU A 443 28.58 3.67 15.54
N VAL A 444 28.18 3.74 14.27
CA VAL A 444 27.87 2.57 13.45
C VAL A 444 28.80 2.55 12.24
N ARG A 445 29.55 1.47 12.08
CA ARG A 445 30.38 1.19 10.91
C ARG A 445 29.69 0.11 10.05
N LYS A 446 29.36 0.46 8.81
CA LYS A 446 28.78 -0.50 7.86
C LYS A 446 29.79 -1.60 7.54
N LEU A 447 29.40 -2.87 7.71
CA LEU A 447 30.19 -4.03 7.28
C LEU A 447 29.66 -4.58 5.95
N SER A 448 28.33 -4.68 5.82
CA SER A 448 27.60 -5.09 4.62
C SER A 448 26.20 -4.45 4.62
N ASP A 449 25.37 -4.75 3.62
CA ASP A 449 23.97 -4.29 3.58
C ASP A 449 23.09 -4.95 4.67
N ASP A 450 23.54 -6.07 5.23
CA ASP A 450 22.84 -6.84 6.26
C ASP A 450 23.59 -6.92 7.60
N ALA A 451 24.71 -6.20 7.74
CA ALA A 451 25.48 -6.17 8.98
C ALA A 451 26.13 -4.81 9.24
N VAL A 452 26.01 -4.36 10.48
CA VAL A 452 26.70 -3.17 10.98
C VAL A 452 27.46 -3.50 12.26
N GLU A 453 28.64 -2.92 12.40
CA GLU A 453 29.40 -2.94 13.64
C GLU A 453 29.07 -1.68 14.44
N VAL A 454 28.71 -1.87 15.71
CA VAL A 454 28.32 -0.81 16.63
C VAL A 454 29.35 -0.76 17.74
N THR A 455 29.95 0.41 17.95
CA THR A 455 30.85 0.62 19.09
C THR A 455 30.00 1.04 20.28
N LEU A 456 30.00 0.24 21.35
CA LEU A 456 29.27 0.57 22.56
C LEU A 456 29.94 1.78 23.21
N PRO A 457 29.20 2.85 23.58
CA PRO A 457 29.78 3.97 24.28
C PRO A 457 30.27 3.54 25.68
N PRO A 458 31.24 4.26 26.27
CA PRO A 458 31.60 4.07 27.67
C PRO A 458 30.37 4.41 28.51
N LEU A 459 29.81 3.41 29.17
CA LEU A 459 28.61 3.54 29.97
C LEU A 459 29.00 3.53 31.44
N ASP A 460 28.57 4.56 32.18
CA ASP A 460 28.45 4.47 33.63
C ASP A 460 27.27 3.53 33.92
N ILE A 461 27.55 2.23 33.97
CA ILE A 461 26.56 1.22 34.32
C ILE A 461 26.20 1.48 35.80
N PRO A 462 24.97 1.88 36.12
CA PRO A 462 24.59 2.08 37.51
C PRO A 462 24.75 0.75 38.25
N ASP A 463 25.33 0.78 39.44
CA ASP A 463 25.50 -0.40 40.31
C ASP A 463 24.19 -1.20 40.37
N GLY A 464 24.12 -2.33 39.66
CA GLY A 464 22.94 -3.20 39.54
C GLY A 464 22.35 -3.39 38.13
N GLY A 465 22.86 -2.72 37.09
CA GLY A 465 22.41 -2.93 35.70
C GLY A 465 23.03 -4.15 35.03
N GLU A 466 22.43 -5.34 35.16
CA GLU A 466 22.92 -6.58 34.51
C GLU A 466 22.74 -6.61 32.98
N ARG A 467 21.99 -5.65 32.40
CA ARG A 467 21.64 -5.64 30.98
C ARG A 467 21.69 -4.25 30.34
N LEU A 468 22.18 -4.20 29.11
CA LEU A 468 22.26 -3.03 28.26
C LEU A 468 21.27 -3.16 27.10
N ASP A 469 20.34 -2.22 27.01
CA ASP A 469 19.39 -2.17 25.91
C ASP A 469 20.02 -1.49 24.69
N VAL A 470 20.21 -2.26 23.62
CA VAL A 470 20.55 -1.76 22.29
C VAL A 470 19.24 -1.58 21.52
N ARG A 471 18.84 -0.33 21.30
CA ARG A 471 17.65 0.04 20.55
C ARG A 471 18.03 0.38 19.13
N VAL A 472 17.53 -0.39 18.17
CA VAL A 472 17.70 -0.09 16.74
C VAL A 472 16.42 0.60 16.27
N ARG A 473 16.56 1.74 15.59
CA ARG A 473 15.43 2.55 15.09
C ARG A 473 15.58 2.81 13.60
N ALA A 474 14.53 2.51 12.85
CA ALA A 474 14.38 2.96 11.46
C ALA A 474 12.88 3.09 11.15
N GLY A 475 12.46 4.20 10.56
CA GLY A 475 11.14 4.27 9.91
C GLY A 475 9.94 4.15 10.80
N GLY A 476 10.04 4.67 12.02
CA GLY A 476 9.02 4.54 13.04
C GLY A 476 8.97 3.18 13.72
N SER A 477 9.77 2.21 13.27
CA SER A 477 9.94 0.90 13.91
C SER A 477 11.12 0.94 14.87
N GLU A 478 10.95 0.29 16.03
CA GLU A 478 11.98 0.15 17.07
C GLU A 478 12.05 -1.32 17.52
N GLN A 479 13.27 -1.87 17.59
CA GLN A 479 13.54 -3.18 18.16
C GLN A 479 14.59 -3.02 19.24
N VAL A 480 14.37 -3.67 20.36
CA VAL A 480 15.24 -3.60 21.54
C VAL A 480 15.87 -4.96 21.76
N VAL A 481 17.20 -4.99 21.88
CA VAL A 481 17.95 -6.18 22.31
C VAL A 481 18.70 -5.86 23.58
N SER A 482 18.37 -6.59 24.64
CA SER A 482 19.03 -6.46 25.93
C SER A 482 20.24 -7.41 26.00
N LEU A 483 21.45 -6.86 25.96
CA LEU A 483 22.71 -7.60 26.09
C LEU A 483 23.15 -7.69 27.55
N PRO A 484 23.65 -8.84 28.04
CA PRO A 484 24.28 -8.89 29.35
C PRO A 484 25.58 -8.06 29.36
N VAL A 485 25.89 -7.38 30.47
CA VAL A 485 27.09 -6.52 30.59
C VAL A 485 28.00 -7.05 31.68
N LEU A 486 29.31 -7.04 31.43
CA LEU A 486 30.29 -7.36 32.46
C LEU A 486 30.42 -6.20 33.47
N PRO A 487 30.42 -6.46 34.79
CA PRO A 487 30.63 -5.42 35.78
C PRO A 487 32.03 -4.78 35.61
N ALA A 488 32.11 -3.46 35.76
CA ALA A 488 33.29 -2.64 35.46
C ALA A 488 34.55 -2.94 36.31
N LYS A 489 34.52 -3.94 37.19
CA LYS A 489 35.69 -4.43 37.93
C LYS A 489 36.12 -5.79 37.37
N SER A 490 36.69 -5.81 36.18
CA SER A 490 37.39 -7.00 35.69
C SER A 490 38.67 -7.23 36.49
N LEU A 491 38.92 -8.48 36.87
CA LEU A 491 40.25 -8.92 37.33
C LEU A 491 41.31 -8.54 36.29
N ALA A 492 42.41 -7.95 36.73
CA ALA A 492 43.57 -7.69 35.87
C ALA A 492 44.79 -8.40 36.44
N GLY A 493 45.56 -9.07 35.59
CA GLY A 493 46.72 -9.89 35.96
C GLY A 493 46.74 -11.19 35.17
N ASP A 494 47.72 -12.05 35.46
CA ASP A 494 47.89 -13.34 34.79
C ASP A 494 47.95 -14.48 35.82
N LEU A 495 47.65 -15.70 35.39
CA LEU A 495 48.01 -16.92 36.11
C LEU A 495 49.24 -17.54 35.43
N GLN A 496 50.20 -18.03 36.20
CA GLN A 496 51.36 -18.75 35.66
C GLN A 496 51.37 -20.18 36.16
N LEU A 497 51.61 -21.12 35.25
CA LEU A 497 51.79 -22.53 35.56
C LEU A 497 53.25 -22.91 35.29
N THR A 498 53.96 -23.35 36.32
CA THR A 498 55.33 -23.88 36.18
C THR A 498 55.34 -25.36 36.51
N ARG A 499 55.90 -26.18 35.61
CA ARG A 499 55.92 -27.64 35.74
C ARG A 499 57.25 -28.15 36.29
N SER A 500 57.19 -29.08 37.23
CA SER A 500 58.34 -29.85 37.74
C SER A 500 58.05 -31.35 37.65
N GLU A 501 58.88 -32.08 36.90
CA GLU A 501 58.72 -33.53 36.65
C GLU A 501 59.72 -34.34 37.48
N GLN A 502 59.23 -35.33 38.22
CA GLN A 502 60.07 -36.42 38.77
C GLN A 502 59.68 -37.74 38.09
N ARG A 503 60.57 -38.27 37.24
CA ARG A 503 60.40 -39.59 36.63
C ARG A 503 61.04 -40.67 37.53
N PRO A 504 60.27 -41.55 38.20
CA PRO A 504 60.84 -42.69 38.88
C PRO A 504 61.40 -43.69 37.87
N ALA A 505 62.62 -44.18 38.09
CA ALA A 505 63.24 -45.21 37.26
C ALA A 505 62.43 -46.52 37.33
N GLY A 506 61.59 -46.76 36.31
CA GLY A 506 60.87 -48.03 36.11
C GLY A 506 59.41 -48.11 36.59
N GLY A 507 58.73 -46.98 36.88
CA GLY A 507 57.35 -46.99 37.37
C GLY A 507 56.28 -46.58 36.35
N ARG A 508 55.12 -47.27 36.35
CA ARG A 508 53.90 -46.99 35.54
C ARG A 508 53.12 -45.72 35.97
N VAL A 509 53.68 -44.89 36.85
CA VAL A 509 53.02 -43.70 37.40
C VAL A 509 53.94 -42.51 37.18
N VAL A 510 53.41 -41.48 36.55
CA VAL A 510 54.09 -40.19 36.39
C VAL A 510 53.47 -39.24 37.41
N ASN A 511 54.29 -38.75 38.34
CA ASN A 511 53.91 -37.67 39.24
C ASN A 511 54.47 -36.37 38.68
N VAL A 512 53.59 -35.41 38.42
CA VAL A 512 53.96 -34.08 37.94
C VAL A 512 53.46 -33.08 38.97
N THR A 513 54.36 -32.23 39.46
CA THR A 513 53.97 -31.13 40.34
C THR A 513 53.90 -29.86 39.51
N TYR A 514 52.78 -29.16 39.62
CA TYR A 514 52.56 -27.84 39.06
C TYR A 514 52.60 -26.80 40.17
N THR A 515 53.32 -25.71 39.93
CA THR A 515 53.23 -24.50 40.76
C THR A 515 52.33 -23.51 40.03
N VAL A 516 51.19 -23.20 40.63
CA VAL A 516 50.28 -22.15 40.17
C VAL A 516 50.65 -20.86 40.89
N ARG A 517 50.95 -19.81 40.13
CA ARG A 517 51.19 -18.47 40.66
C ARG A 517 50.08 -17.54 40.20
N SER A 518 49.48 -16.81 41.14
CA SER A 518 48.51 -15.77 40.83
C SER A 518 49.19 -14.41 40.77
N ASP A 519 49.28 -13.78 39.60
CA ASP A 519 49.67 -12.37 39.47
C ASP A 519 48.41 -11.46 39.33
N LEU A 520 47.25 -11.98 39.76
CA LEU A 520 45.98 -11.24 39.77
C LEU A 520 46.06 -10.04 40.73
N ASN A 521 45.42 -8.94 40.38
CA ASN A 521 45.39 -7.72 41.20
C ASN A 521 44.44 -7.82 42.41
N THR A 522 43.68 -8.90 42.54
CA THR A 522 42.76 -9.18 43.65
C THR A 522 42.74 -10.67 43.98
N THR A 523 42.24 -11.03 45.16
CA THR A 523 42.01 -12.42 45.56
C THR A 523 40.92 -13.05 44.70
N ALA A 524 41.17 -14.26 44.19
CA ALA A 524 40.20 -15.02 43.40
C ALA A 524 40.28 -16.52 43.70
N ASP A 525 39.16 -17.22 43.51
CA ASP A 525 39.14 -18.68 43.52
C ASP A 525 39.69 -19.20 42.20
N VAL A 526 40.68 -20.09 42.28
CA VAL A 526 41.31 -20.68 41.09
C VAL A 526 40.90 -22.15 41.00
N ALA A 527 40.12 -22.48 39.97
CA ALA A 527 39.73 -23.85 39.67
C ALA A 527 40.79 -24.50 38.76
N LEU A 528 41.17 -25.74 39.06
CA LEU A 528 42.07 -26.54 38.23
C LEU A 528 41.29 -27.66 37.54
N GLU A 529 41.30 -27.64 36.22
CA GLU A 529 40.73 -28.67 35.38
C GLU A 529 41.84 -29.42 34.66
N ALA A 530 41.87 -30.75 34.76
CA ALA A 530 42.78 -31.57 33.99
C ALA A 530 41.98 -32.45 33.03
N ASP A 531 42.35 -32.38 31.75
CA ASP A 531 41.81 -33.25 30.71
C ASP A 531 42.94 -34.13 30.15
N ALA A 532 42.65 -35.38 29.84
CA ALA A 532 43.64 -36.34 29.37
C ALA A 532 43.15 -37.14 28.17
N GLU A 533 43.89 -37.03 27.08
CA GLU A 533 43.66 -37.77 25.85
C GLU A 533 44.78 -38.80 25.63
N LEU A 534 44.40 -40.03 25.29
CA LEU A 534 45.35 -41.10 24.99
C LEU A 534 44.98 -41.77 23.66
N ALA A 535 45.97 -41.94 22.78
CA ALA A 535 45.78 -42.59 21.49
C ALA A 535 45.67 -44.12 21.67
N GLY A 536 44.47 -44.61 22.06
CA GLY A 536 44.13 -46.04 22.06
C GLY A 536 43.82 -46.70 23.41
N GLY A 537 43.46 -45.95 24.46
CA GLY A 537 43.04 -46.52 25.75
C GLY A 537 42.55 -45.48 26.77
N LEU A 538 42.06 -45.95 27.92
CA LEU A 538 41.61 -45.11 29.05
C LEU A 538 42.79 -44.78 29.98
N VAL A 539 42.94 -43.50 30.36
CA VAL A 539 43.82 -43.02 31.43
C VAL A 539 42.94 -42.59 32.60
N ASP A 540 43.22 -43.09 33.80
CA ASP A 540 42.67 -42.51 35.02
C ASP A 540 43.63 -41.42 35.51
N VAL A 541 43.20 -40.17 35.36
CA VAL A 541 43.88 -39.02 36.00
C VAL A 541 43.20 -38.77 37.33
N HIS A 542 43.98 -38.81 38.40
CA HIS A 542 43.51 -38.43 39.71
C HIS A 542 44.12 -37.10 40.11
N LEU A 543 43.25 -36.11 40.36
CA LEU A 543 43.63 -34.83 40.93
C LEU A 543 43.33 -34.87 42.43
N ASP A 544 44.30 -34.48 43.23
CA ASP A 544 44.12 -34.29 44.67
C ASP A 544 44.18 -32.78 44.95
N PRO A 545 43.26 -32.25 45.77
CA PRO A 545 41.98 -31.66 45.38
C PRO A 545 42.01 -30.57 44.27
N PRO A 546 40.95 -30.44 43.44
CA PRO A 546 40.95 -29.65 42.19
C PRO A 546 40.68 -28.13 42.34
N VAL A 547 40.48 -27.60 43.54
CA VAL A 547 40.16 -26.18 43.75
C VAL A 547 41.16 -25.54 44.71
N LEU A 548 41.87 -24.52 44.24
CA LEU A 548 42.69 -23.66 45.08
C LEU A 548 41.80 -22.51 45.57
N GLU A 549 41.16 -22.71 46.73
CA GLU A 549 40.31 -21.69 47.34
C GLU A 549 41.14 -20.43 47.68
N ALA A 550 40.69 -19.28 47.20
CA ALA A 550 41.20 -17.94 47.44
C ALA A 550 42.73 -17.78 47.34
N MET A 551 43.26 -17.68 46.11
CA MET A 551 44.65 -17.27 45.88
C MET A 551 44.80 -15.75 45.92
N GLN A 552 45.72 -15.26 46.76
CA GLN A 552 46.06 -13.84 46.86
C GLN A 552 47.03 -13.38 45.74
N PRO A 553 47.09 -12.07 45.44
CA PRO A 553 48.10 -11.51 44.53
C PRO A 553 49.52 -11.90 44.94
N GLY A 554 50.26 -12.51 44.02
CA GLY A 554 51.63 -13.02 44.21
C GLY A 554 51.73 -14.36 44.94
N GLU A 555 50.62 -15.01 45.30
CA GLU A 555 50.63 -16.30 45.97
C GLU A 555 51.01 -17.43 45.01
N GLU A 556 51.87 -18.34 45.47
CA GLU A 556 52.26 -19.56 44.77
C GLU A 556 51.74 -20.77 45.54
N ARG A 557 51.05 -21.69 44.85
CA ARG A 557 50.60 -22.96 45.42
C ARG A 557 51.05 -24.12 44.56
N GLU A 558 51.55 -25.16 45.22
CA GLU A 558 51.90 -26.41 44.56
C GLU A 558 50.69 -27.35 44.51
N VAL A 559 50.45 -27.93 43.33
CA VAL A 559 49.45 -28.96 43.10
C VAL A 559 50.13 -30.15 42.45
N SER A 560 49.96 -31.31 43.08
CA SER A 560 50.51 -32.56 42.57
C SER A 560 49.47 -33.30 41.74
N LEU A 561 49.81 -33.58 40.49
CA LEU A 561 49.02 -34.38 39.57
C LEU A 561 49.64 -35.76 39.46
N SER A 562 48.87 -36.79 39.82
CA SER A 562 49.28 -38.19 39.69
C SER A 562 48.47 -38.84 38.57
N ALA A 563 49.11 -39.04 37.42
CA ALA A 563 48.53 -39.79 36.31
C ALA A 563 48.91 -41.27 36.41
N ARG A 564 47.93 -42.16 36.56
CA ARG A 564 48.15 -43.60 36.56
C ARG A 564 47.72 -44.19 35.22
N VAL A 565 48.68 -44.65 34.43
CA VAL A 565 48.40 -45.27 33.13
C VAL A 565 48.18 -46.77 33.31
N ALA A 566 46.93 -47.22 33.26
CA ALA A 566 46.55 -48.63 33.35
C ALA A 566 46.63 -49.30 31.96
N VAL A 567 47.81 -49.81 31.58
CA VAL A 567 47.97 -50.53 30.30
C VAL A 567 47.47 -51.97 30.42
N GLY A 568 46.40 -52.32 29.70
CA GLY A 568 45.91 -53.70 29.59
C GLY A 568 46.93 -54.65 28.94
N PRO A 569 46.84 -55.98 29.15
CA PRO A 569 47.91 -56.94 28.83
C PRO A 569 48.18 -57.19 27.33
N ARG A 570 47.59 -56.43 26.40
CA ARG A 570 47.65 -56.71 24.94
C ARG A 570 47.90 -55.53 24.01
N ILE A 571 48.46 -54.41 24.50
CA ILE A 571 48.84 -53.30 23.62
C ILE A 571 50.36 -53.16 23.63
N ALA A 572 50.99 -53.55 22.52
CA ALA A 572 52.43 -53.43 22.27
C ALA A 572 52.76 -52.20 21.38
N LEU A 573 51.96 -51.14 21.48
CA LEU A 573 52.24 -49.84 20.89
C LEU A 573 52.32 -48.85 22.04
N ALA A 574 53.44 -48.13 22.11
CA ALA A 574 53.67 -47.10 23.10
C ALA A 574 52.60 -46.00 22.95
N PRO A 575 51.72 -45.79 23.95
CA PRO A 575 50.72 -44.75 23.83
C PRO A 575 51.37 -43.41 24.05
N ASN A 576 51.34 -42.54 23.03
CA ASN A 576 51.49 -41.12 23.28
C ASN A 576 50.28 -40.66 24.08
N PHE A 577 50.50 -39.91 25.14
CA PHE A 577 49.45 -39.31 25.95
C PHE A 577 49.62 -37.81 26.02
N ARG A 578 48.49 -37.10 26.10
CA ARG A 578 48.43 -35.65 26.28
C ARG A 578 47.59 -35.36 27.51
N VAL A 579 48.15 -34.67 28.50
CA VAL A 579 47.40 -34.12 29.63
C VAL A 579 47.44 -32.60 29.51
N THR A 580 46.26 -31.97 29.53
CA THR A 580 46.11 -30.52 29.54
C THR A 580 45.64 -30.10 30.92
N LEU A 581 46.42 -29.26 31.61
CA LEU A 581 46.01 -28.64 32.87
C LEU A 581 45.63 -27.19 32.61
N ARG A 582 44.45 -26.79 33.07
CA ARG A 582 43.93 -25.42 32.97
C ARG A 582 43.68 -24.86 34.36
N ALA A 583 44.23 -23.68 34.63
CA ALA A 583 43.92 -22.89 35.82
C ALA A 583 43.02 -21.73 35.41
N ASN A 584 41.82 -21.66 35.98
CA ASN A 584 40.80 -20.66 35.63
C ASN A 584 40.42 -19.82 36.86
N ALA A 585 40.53 -18.50 36.74
CA ALA A 585 39.97 -17.54 37.69
C ALA A 585 39.05 -16.59 36.93
N GLU A 586 37.73 -16.80 37.06
CA GLU A 586 36.68 -16.15 36.27
C GLU A 586 36.90 -16.27 34.75
N HIS A 587 37.75 -15.41 34.15
CA HIS A 587 38.02 -15.29 32.72
C HIS A 587 39.52 -15.24 32.35
N ILE A 588 40.43 -15.44 33.32
CA ILE A 588 41.88 -15.54 33.08
C ILE A 588 42.26 -17.02 33.14
N GLU A 589 42.82 -17.52 32.04
CA GLU A 589 43.20 -18.92 31.86
C GLU A 589 44.71 -19.05 31.66
N ALA A 590 45.31 -20.00 32.38
CA ALA A 590 46.65 -20.49 32.09
C ALA A 590 46.59 -21.97 31.76
N THR A 591 47.29 -22.38 30.69
CA THR A 591 47.22 -23.74 30.17
C THR A 591 48.62 -24.28 29.95
N ASP A 592 48.91 -25.45 30.51
CA ASP A 592 50.10 -26.25 30.15
C ASP A 592 49.70 -27.61 29.60
N VAL A 593 50.50 -28.10 28.64
CA VAL A 593 50.28 -29.38 27.97
C VAL A 593 51.48 -30.28 28.23
N LEU A 594 51.21 -31.42 28.88
CA LEU A 594 52.17 -32.49 29.07
C LEU A 594 51.99 -33.55 27.98
N GLU A 595 53.00 -33.71 27.14
CA GLU A 595 53.07 -34.78 26.14
C GLU A 595 54.10 -35.82 26.56
N GLY A 596 53.68 -37.08 26.63
CA GLY A 596 54.55 -38.22 26.89
C GLY A 596 54.71 -39.09 25.64
N GLY A 597 55.96 -39.43 25.32
CA GLY A 597 56.33 -40.47 24.35
C GLY A 597 56.75 -41.79 25.03
N PRO A 598 57.17 -42.82 24.25
CA PRO A 598 57.49 -44.17 24.73
C PRO A 598 58.39 -44.27 25.96
#